data_AF-A0A848XMP0-F1
#
_entry.id   AF-A0A848XMP0-F1
#
_cell.length_a   1.000
_cell.length_b   1.000
_cell.length_c   1.000
_cell.angle_alpha   90.00
_cell.angle_beta   90.00
_cell.angle_gamma   90.00
#
_symmetry.space_group_name_H-M   'P 1'
#
loop_
_entity.id
_entity.type
_entity.pdbx_description
1 polymer ?
#
loop_
_entity_poly.entity_id
_entity_poly.type
_entity_poly.pdbx_seq_one_letter_code
_entity_poly.pdbx_strand_id
1 'polypeptide(L)'
;MAHAPLSASDDVHTTYSRRTPGSRSLYERALRDLPGGETRTSTFFQPHPLFMARGEGALLFDQDGNRYLDFLGNYTSLVHGHAHPDITAAITRQLGLGSAHGACTEAQNRLAALIKSRVRSVERIRFANSGTEAVMQSVRTARAWTGRPRIVKMVGGYHGSWDPVMVGMKGPDHNTPGLSPVLADETLLTTFNDPEAAVRLVSEHEDEIAAIIVEPMLGSTGAIPADREFLLTLRNLADETGALLVFDEIQTFRLNPGGAQ
;
A
#
# COMPACT_ATOMS: atom_id res chain seq x y z
N MET A 1 -12.73 -31.75 -16.54
CA MET A 1 -11.95 -32.67 -15.70
C MET A 1 -12.51 -32.59 -14.29
N ALA A 2 -13.06 -33.70 -13.79
CA ALA A 2 -13.70 -33.76 -12.48
C ALA A 2 -12.64 -33.69 -11.38
N HIS A 3 -12.82 -32.78 -10.42
CA HIS A 3 -11.99 -32.75 -9.21
C HIS A 3 -12.31 -33.98 -8.37
N ALA A 4 -11.32 -34.86 -8.16
CA ALA A 4 -11.44 -35.97 -7.23
C ALA A 4 -11.75 -35.42 -5.81
N PRO A 5 -12.68 -36.04 -5.06
CA PRO A 5 -12.97 -35.62 -3.70
C PRO A 5 -11.74 -35.76 -2.81
N LEU A 6 -11.55 -34.81 -1.91
CA LEU A 6 -10.50 -34.85 -0.89
C LEU A 6 -10.67 -36.11 -0.03
N SER A 7 -9.68 -37.00 0.00
CA SER A 7 -9.68 -38.13 0.94
C SER A 7 -9.53 -37.59 2.36
N ALA A 8 -10.20 -38.22 3.33
CA ALA A 8 -10.20 -37.82 4.74
C ALA A 8 -8.84 -37.95 5.46
N SER A 9 -7.73 -38.14 4.73
CA SER A 9 -6.39 -38.43 5.27
C SER A 9 -5.36 -37.31 5.04
N ASP A 10 -5.63 -36.33 4.17
CA ASP A 10 -4.61 -35.37 3.75
C ASP A 10 -4.89 -33.99 4.35
N ASP A 11 -4.02 -33.55 5.25
CA ASP A 11 -4.00 -32.18 5.74
C ASP A 11 -3.86 -31.16 4.59
N VAL A 12 -4.29 -29.92 4.84
CA VAL A 12 -4.30 -28.82 3.87
C VAL A 12 -2.91 -28.61 3.24
N HIS A 13 -1.83 -28.76 4.01
CA HIS A 13 -0.46 -28.58 3.52
C HIS A 13 -0.04 -29.69 2.54
N THR A 14 -0.46 -30.94 2.80
CA THR A 14 -0.20 -32.09 1.91
C THR A 14 -0.94 -31.91 0.59
N THR A 15 -2.22 -31.56 0.65
CA THR A 15 -3.03 -31.30 -0.55
C THR A 15 -2.47 -30.12 -1.35
N TYR A 16 -2.11 -29.02 -0.70
CA TYR A 16 -1.48 -27.86 -1.33
C TYR A 16 -0.19 -28.25 -2.06
N SER A 17 0.72 -28.94 -1.38
CA SER A 17 2.01 -29.34 -1.93
C SER A 17 1.88 -30.30 -3.11
N ARG A 18 0.94 -31.25 -3.05
CA ARG A 18 0.65 -32.18 -4.15
C ARG A 18 0.14 -31.46 -5.40
N ARG A 19 -0.66 -30.40 -5.22
CA ARG A 19 -1.27 -29.66 -6.33
C ARG A 19 -0.33 -28.64 -6.96
N THR A 20 0.77 -28.28 -6.30
CA THR A 20 1.65 -27.17 -6.69
C THR A 20 3.14 -27.56 -6.83
N PRO A 21 3.48 -28.73 -7.42
CA PRO A 21 4.87 -29.22 -7.47
C PRO A 21 5.80 -28.34 -8.31
N GLY A 22 5.29 -27.71 -9.37
CA GLY A 22 6.02 -26.76 -10.21
C GLY A 22 6.35 -25.47 -9.45
N SER A 23 5.38 -24.94 -8.70
CA SER A 23 5.62 -23.80 -7.79
C SER A 23 6.69 -24.12 -6.75
N ARG A 24 6.64 -25.31 -6.14
CA ARG A 24 7.68 -25.78 -5.21
C ARG A 24 9.06 -25.82 -5.86
N SER A 25 9.15 -26.42 -7.06
CA SER A 25 10.41 -26.52 -7.79
C SER A 25 11.00 -25.14 -8.09
N LEU A 26 10.17 -24.17 -8.49
CA LEU A 26 10.60 -22.79 -8.72
C LEU A 26 11.07 -22.10 -7.43
N TYR A 27 10.34 -22.28 -6.33
CA TYR A 27 10.74 -21.78 -5.02
C TYR A 27 12.10 -22.32 -4.57
N GLU A 28 12.35 -23.62 -4.74
CA GLU A 28 13.64 -24.25 -4.43
C GLU A 28 14.79 -23.69 -5.29
N ARG A 29 14.50 -23.24 -6.52
CA ARG A 29 15.48 -22.47 -7.31
C ARG A 29 15.67 -21.07 -6.75
N ALA A 30 14.56 -20.37 -6.48
CA ALA A 30 14.58 -19.00 -5.97
C ALA A 30 15.36 -18.88 -4.66
N LEU A 31 15.31 -19.89 -3.78
CA LEU A 31 16.08 -19.94 -2.53
C LEU A 31 17.61 -19.84 -2.73
N ARG A 32 18.13 -20.14 -3.93
CA ARG A 32 19.56 -20.01 -4.22
C ARG A 32 19.98 -18.56 -4.45
N ASP A 33 19.06 -17.74 -4.94
CA ASP A 33 19.34 -16.40 -5.44
C ASP A 33 18.67 -15.29 -4.59
N LEU A 34 17.56 -15.61 -3.90
CA LEU A 34 16.73 -14.67 -3.16
C LEU A 34 16.64 -15.07 -1.67
N PRO A 35 16.85 -14.13 -0.73
CA PRO A 35 16.63 -14.39 0.69
C PRO A 35 15.19 -14.85 0.95
N GLY A 36 15.02 -16.08 1.44
CA GLY A 36 13.69 -16.65 1.64
C GLY A 36 12.90 -16.91 0.35
N GLY A 37 13.56 -16.91 -0.82
CA GLY A 37 12.97 -17.29 -2.12
C GLY A 37 11.93 -16.31 -2.68
N GLU A 38 11.88 -15.08 -2.17
CA GLU A 38 10.86 -14.08 -2.54
C GLU A 38 11.43 -12.65 -2.42
N THR A 39 10.94 -11.75 -3.27
CA THR A 39 11.29 -10.31 -3.32
C THR A 39 10.19 -9.42 -2.71
N ARG A 40 9.03 -9.96 -2.39
CA ARG A 40 7.94 -9.25 -1.70
C ARG A 40 7.42 -10.05 -0.51
N THR A 41 7.68 -9.58 0.71
CA THR A 41 7.29 -10.28 1.95
C THR A 41 5.81 -10.68 1.99
N SER A 42 4.92 -9.86 1.44
CA SER A 42 3.48 -10.09 1.51
C SER A 42 3.00 -11.29 0.65
N THR A 43 3.75 -11.68 -0.39
CA THR A 43 3.38 -12.82 -1.26
C THR A 43 3.93 -14.15 -0.76
N PHE A 44 4.77 -14.14 0.27
CA PHE A 44 5.32 -15.34 0.87
C PHE A 44 4.37 -15.99 1.88
N PHE A 45 4.27 -17.32 1.84
CA PHE A 45 3.65 -18.13 2.87
C PHE A 45 4.22 -19.56 2.84
N GLN A 46 4.14 -20.24 3.98
CA GLN A 46 4.58 -21.63 4.11
C GLN A 46 3.56 -22.60 3.47
N PRO A 47 4.00 -23.75 2.91
CA PRO A 47 5.39 -24.23 2.86
C PRO A 47 6.24 -23.59 1.73
N HIS A 48 5.59 -23.08 0.68
CA HIS A 48 6.20 -22.35 -0.43
C HIS A 48 5.13 -21.48 -1.11
N PRO A 49 5.48 -20.31 -1.68
CA PRO A 49 4.53 -19.47 -2.40
C PRO A 49 4.10 -20.12 -3.72
N LEU A 50 2.92 -19.71 -4.21
CA LEU A 50 2.48 -20.05 -5.57
C LEU A 50 3.27 -19.21 -6.59
N PHE A 51 3.72 -19.84 -7.67
CA PHE A 51 4.27 -19.13 -8.80
C PHE A 51 3.17 -18.97 -9.85
N MET A 52 2.74 -17.73 -10.09
CA MET A 52 1.74 -17.44 -11.12
C MET A 52 2.38 -17.48 -12.51
N ALA A 53 1.68 -18.08 -13.47
CA ALA A 53 2.10 -18.16 -14.87
C ALA A 53 1.41 -17.10 -15.74
N ARG A 54 0.11 -16.87 -15.51
CA ARG A 54 -0.67 -15.86 -16.24
C ARG A 54 -1.93 -15.45 -15.47
N GLY A 55 -2.51 -14.33 -15.87
CA GLY A 55 -3.83 -13.90 -15.43
C GLY A 55 -4.69 -13.45 -16.62
N GLU A 56 -6.01 -13.57 -16.48
CA GLU A 56 -6.99 -13.16 -17.48
C GLU A 56 -8.32 -12.76 -16.81
N GLY A 57 -8.72 -11.50 -16.94
CA GLY A 57 -9.90 -10.98 -16.25
C GLY A 57 -9.76 -11.15 -14.74
N ALA A 58 -10.72 -11.83 -14.10
CA ALA A 58 -10.67 -12.13 -12.67
C ALA A 58 -9.93 -13.44 -12.32
N LEU A 59 -9.26 -14.08 -13.28
CA LEU A 59 -8.65 -15.40 -13.09
C LEU A 59 -7.12 -15.33 -13.05
N LEU A 60 -6.53 -16.16 -12.20
CA LEU A 60 -5.11 -16.46 -12.15
C LEU A 60 -4.87 -17.93 -12.47
N PHE A 61 -3.71 -18.20 -13.07
CA PHE A 61 -3.23 -19.54 -13.37
C PHE A 61 -1.82 -19.69 -12.85
N ASP A 62 -1.56 -20.70 -12.01
CA ASP A 62 -0.21 -21.00 -11.55
C ASP A 62 0.59 -21.80 -12.60
N GLN A 63 1.87 -22.04 -12.30
CA GLN A 63 2.79 -22.81 -13.14
C GLN A 63 2.40 -24.29 -13.30
N ASP A 64 1.54 -24.78 -12.42
CA ASP A 64 0.98 -26.14 -12.44
C ASP A 64 -0.33 -26.22 -13.24
N GLY A 65 -0.82 -25.08 -13.77
CA GLY A 65 -2.07 -24.98 -14.52
C GLY A 65 -3.34 -24.94 -13.65
N ASN A 66 -3.20 -24.85 -12.33
CA ASN A 66 -4.34 -24.63 -11.45
C ASN A 66 -4.94 -23.25 -11.73
N ARG A 67 -6.28 -23.17 -11.69
CA ARG A 67 -7.04 -21.94 -11.92
C ARG A 67 -7.61 -21.41 -10.60
N TYR A 68 -7.45 -20.11 -10.38
CA TYR A 68 -7.91 -19.39 -9.19
C TYR A 68 -8.79 -18.22 -9.58
N LEU A 69 -9.82 -17.95 -8.79
CA LEU A 69 -10.56 -16.68 -8.84
C LEU A 69 -9.82 -15.67 -7.95
N ASP A 70 -9.39 -14.55 -8.51
CA ASP A 70 -8.55 -13.56 -7.84
C ASP A 70 -9.40 -12.50 -7.14
N PHE A 71 -9.42 -12.56 -5.80
CA PHE A 71 -10.02 -11.54 -4.94
C PHE A 71 -8.99 -10.56 -4.34
N LEU A 72 -7.70 -10.77 -4.60
CA LEU A 72 -6.62 -9.93 -4.10
C LEU A 72 -6.33 -8.78 -5.09
N GLY A 73 -6.31 -9.07 -6.39
CA GLY A 73 -6.12 -8.08 -7.45
C GLY A 73 -4.81 -7.30 -7.30
N ASN A 74 -3.72 -8.01 -7.00
CA ASN A 74 -2.42 -7.44 -6.61
C ASN A 74 -2.57 -6.33 -5.55
N TYR A 75 -3.14 -6.70 -4.40
CA TYR A 75 -3.41 -5.80 -3.28
C TYR A 75 -4.16 -4.55 -3.74
N THR A 76 -5.32 -4.77 -4.38
CA THR A 76 -6.26 -3.75 -4.88
C THR A 76 -5.86 -2.97 -6.13
N SER A 77 -4.61 -3.03 -6.57
CA SER A 77 -4.12 -2.23 -7.71
C SER A 77 -4.76 -2.61 -9.06
N LEU A 78 -5.12 -3.89 -9.25
CA LEU A 78 -5.74 -4.40 -10.47
C LEU A 78 -7.27 -4.36 -10.39
N VAL A 79 -7.85 -3.16 -10.25
CA VAL A 79 -9.31 -2.99 -10.18
C VAL A 79 -10.07 -3.52 -11.41
N HIS A 80 -9.41 -3.54 -12.58
CA HIS A 80 -9.95 -4.07 -13.83
C HIS A 80 -9.58 -5.53 -14.09
N GLY A 81 -8.92 -6.20 -13.13
CA GLY A 81 -8.38 -7.55 -13.31
C GLY A 81 -7.14 -7.59 -14.20
N HIS A 82 -6.81 -8.81 -14.62
CA HIS A 82 -5.60 -9.13 -15.39
C HIS A 82 -5.81 -8.96 -16.89
N ALA A 83 -4.81 -8.41 -17.57
CA ALA A 83 -4.76 -8.27 -19.03
C ALA A 83 -6.00 -7.60 -19.65
N HIS A 84 -6.56 -6.57 -19.00
CA HIS A 84 -7.70 -5.83 -19.53
C HIS A 84 -7.42 -5.30 -20.96
N PRO A 85 -8.24 -5.64 -21.97
CA PRO A 85 -7.92 -5.38 -23.38
C PRO A 85 -7.56 -3.93 -23.69
N ASP A 86 -8.32 -2.97 -23.16
CA ASP A 86 -8.07 -1.54 -23.42
C ASP A 86 -6.77 -1.03 -22.79
N ILE A 87 -6.41 -1.56 -21.61
CA ILE A 87 -5.17 -1.19 -20.91
C ILE A 87 -3.98 -1.77 -21.66
N THR A 88 -4.05 -3.05 -22.01
CA THR A 88 -3.03 -3.72 -22.83
C THR A 88 -2.83 -2.98 -24.15
N ALA A 89 -3.90 -2.67 -24.87
CA ALA A 89 -3.82 -1.96 -26.15
C ALA A 89 -3.22 -0.56 -25.99
N ALA A 90 -3.54 0.18 -24.93
CA ALA A 90 -2.96 1.49 -24.65
C ALA A 90 -1.45 1.41 -24.36
N ILE A 91 -1.02 0.45 -23.55
CA ILE A 91 0.40 0.21 -23.23
C ILE A 91 1.16 -0.21 -24.50
N THR A 92 0.64 -1.16 -25.28
CA THR A 92 1.27 -1.62 -26.53
C THR A 92 1.45 -0.48 -27.52
N ARG A 93 0.46 0.40 -27.69
CA ARG A 93 0.61 1.59 -28.53
C ARG A 93 1.70 2.52 -28.01
N GLN A 94 1.74 2.78 -26.70
CA GLN A 94 2.76 3.65 -26.10
C GLN A 94 4.18 3.08 -26.27
N LEU A 95 4.37 1.76 -26.13
CA LEU A 95 5.67 1.12 -26.31
C LEU A 95 6.25 1.35 -27.71
N GLY A 96 5.40 1.42 -28.74
CA GLY A 96 5.83 1.78 -30.11
C GLY A 96 6.35 3.21 -30.25
N LEU A 97 6.09 4.09 -29.28
CA LEU A 97 6.54 5.48 -29.23
C LEU A 97 7.70 5.70 -28.24
N GLY A 98 8.11 4.66 -27.50
CA GLY A 98 9.06 4.75 -26.39
C GLY A 98 8.38 4.67 -25.01
N SER A 99 9.08 4.03 -24.06
CA SER A 99 8.57 3.74 -22.71
C SER A 99 8.94 4.79 -21.66
N ALA A 100 10.06 5.51 -21.85
CA ALA A 100 10.51 6.56 -20.96
C ALA A 100 11.37 7.58 -21.71
N HIS A 101 11.10 8.86 -21.47
CA HIS A 101 11.86 9.96 -22.04
C HIS A 101 12.50 10.76 -20.91
N GLY A 102 13.71 11.28 -21.10
CA GLY A 102 14.31 12.29 -20.24
C GLY A 102 13.65 13.67 -20.38
N ALA A 103 12.35 13.71 -20.63
CA ALA A 103 11.57 14.90 -20.98
C ALA A 103 10.09 14.73 -20.60
N CYS A 104 9.36 15.84 -20.56
CA CYS A 104 7.92 15.83 -20.29
C CYS A 104 7.14 15.15 -21.43
N THR A 105 5.98 14.57 -21.07
CA THR A 105 5.04 13.98 -22.04
C THR A 105 3.64 14.53 -21.81
N GLU A 106 2.80 14.53 -22.86
CA GLU A 106 1.40 14.95 -22.74
C GLU A 106 0.59 14.05 -21.77
N ALA A 107 0.99 12.77 -21.65
CA ALA A 107 0.30 11.81 -20.80
C ALA A 107 0.22 12.25 -19.33
N GLN A 108 1.28 12.88 -18.80
CA GLN A 108 1.28 13.38 -17.42
C GLN A 108 0.23 14.49 -17.22
N ASN A 109 0.04 15.36 -18.22
CA ASN A 109 -0.91 16.47 -18.15
C ASN A 109 -2.34 15.93 -18.16
N ARG A 110 -2.63 14.96 -19.03
CA ARG A 110 -3.95 14.33 -19.12
C ARG A 110 -4.30 13.57 -17.84
N LEU A 111 -3.37 12.80 -17.28
CA LEU A 111 -3.59 12.08 -16.03
C LEU A 111 -3.77 13.04 -14.85
N ALA A 112 -2.96 14.10 -14.78
CA ALA A 112 -3.10 15.12 -13.74
C ALA A 112 -4.47 15.81 -13.80
N ALA A 113 -4.91 16.22 -14.99
CA ALA A 113 -6.24 16.83 -15.18
C ALA A 113 -7.37 15.88 -14.77
N LEU A 114 -7.27 14.60 -15.13
CA LEU A 114 -8.26 13.59 -14.75
C LEU A 114 -8.35 13.43 -13.23
N ILE A 115 -7.22 13.29 -12.53
CA ILE A 115 -7.21 13.14 -11.06
C ILE A 115 -7.81 14.39 -10.39
N LYS A 116 -7.38 15.58 -10.80
CA LYS A 116 -7.92 16.86 -10.28
C LYS A 116 -9.42 17.01 -10.49
N SER A 117 -9.95 16.51 -11.61
CA SER A 117 -11.39 16.55 -11.90
C SER A 117 -12.22 15.66 -10.97
N ARG A 118 -11.59 14.67 -10.32
CA ARG A 118 -12.24 13.70 -9.44
C ARG A 118 -12.05 14.04 -7.97
N VAL A 119 -10.85 14.46 -7.58
CA VAL A 119 -10.46 14.68 -6.18
C VAL A 119 -10.40 16.17 -5.88
N ARG A 120 -11.41 16.68 -5.16
CA ARG A 120 -11.57 18.13 -4.92
C ARG A 120 -10.41 18.77 -4.18
N SER A 121 -9.75 18.04 -3.27
CA SER A 121 -8.60 18.53 -2.50
C SER A 121 -7.30 18.62 -3.31
N VAL A 122 -7.23 17.99 -4.49
CA VAL A 122 -6.02 17.96 -5.31
C VAL A 122 -5.99 19.16 -6.26
N GLU A 123 -5.28 20.20 -5.86
CA GLU A 123 -5.06 21.37 -6.72
C GLU A 123 -3.86 21.20 -7.67
N ARG A 124 -2.83 20.50 -7.22
CA ARG A 124 -1.60 20.18 -7.96
C ARG A 124 -1.16 18.77 -7.61
N ILE A 125 -0.44 18.12 -8.53
CA ILE A 125 0.01 16.74 -8.35
C ILE A 125 1.43 16.56 -8.89
N ARG A 126 2.17 15.66 -8.26
CA ARG A 126 3.43 15.09 -8.77
C ARG A 126 3.30 13.57 -8.73
N PHE A 127 3.73 12.90 -9.79
CA PHE A 127 3.72 11.44 -9.86
C PHE A 127 4.96 10.85 -9.20
N ALA A 128 4.80 9.67 -8.62
CA ALA A 128 5.85 8.85 -8.03
C ALA A 128 5.80 7.44 -8.64
N ASN A 129 6.83 6.62 -8.43
CA ASN A 129 6.90 5.26 -8.98
C ASN A 129 6.26 4.22 -8.07
N SER A 130 5.96 4.58 -6.83
CA SER A 130 5.30 3.71 -5.85
C SER A 130 4.49 4.52 -4.83
N GLY A 131 3.60 3.84 -4.11
CA GLY A 131 2.90 4.41 -2.97
C GLY A 131 3.86 4.85 -1.86
N THR A 132 4.89 4.04 -1.56
CA THR A 132 5.98 4.39 -0.63
C THR A 132 6.64 5.73 -1.02
N GLU A 133 6.96 5.92 -2.30
CA GLU A 133 7.55 7.17 -2.76
C GLU A 133 6.58 8.35 -2.66
N ALA A 134 5.29 8.14 -2.95
CA ALA A 134 4.28 9.18 -2.81
C ALA A 134 4.18 9.66 -1.35
N VAL A 135 4.09 8.73 -0.40
CA VAL A 135 4.09 9.03 1.05
C VAL A 135 5.37 9.75 1.46
N MET A 136 6.54 9.24 1.05
CA MET A 136 7.83 9.89 1.33
C MET A 136 7.84 11.34 0.84
N GLN A 137 7.39 11.60 -0.39
CA GLN A 137 7.36 12.96 -0.94
C GLN A 137 6.33 13.85 -0.23
N SER A 138 5.17 13.33 0.17
CA SER A 138 4.18 14.07 0.95
C SER A 138 4.74 14.50 2.31
N VAL A 139 5.37 13.59 3.06
CA VAL A 139 5.99 13.91 4.35
C VAL A 139 7.15 14.90 4.19
N ARG A 140 8.02 14.70 3.18
CA ARG A 140 9.10 15.66 2.89
C ARG A 140 8.58 17.04 2.54
N THR A 141 7.49 17.12 1.79
CA THR A 141 6.83 18.39 1.46
C THR A 141 6.29 19.06 2.72
N ALA A 142 5.63 18.31 3.60
CA ALA A 142 5.13 18.84 4.86
C ALA A 142 6.24 19.35 5.77
N ARG A 143 7.35 18.61 5.89
CA ARG A 143 8.55 19.07 6.62
C ARG A 143 9.16 20.33 6.01
N ALA A 144 9.28 20.39 4.69
CA ALA A 144 9.81 21.56 4.00
C ALA A 144 8.89 22.79 4.11
N TRP A 145 7.58 22.58 4.15
CA TRP A 145 6.58 23.64 4.28
C TRP A 145 6.53 24.22 5.70
N THR A 146 6.52 23.36 6.70
CA THR A 146 6.37 23.77 8.12
C THR A 146 7.70 24.09 8.79
N GLY A 147 8.81 23.55 8.28
CA GLY A 147 10.13 23.61 8.93
C GLY A 147 10.26 22.67 10.14
N ARG A 148 9.28 21.79 10.37
CA ARG A 148 9.19 20.94 11.56
C ARG A 148 9.65 19.50 11.28
N PRO A 149 10.20 18.78 12.26
CA PRO A 149 10.77 17.45 12.02
C PRO A 149 9.77 16.30 12.19
N ARG A 150 8.81 16.38 13.12
CA ARG A 150 8.03 15.21 13.53
C ARG A 150 6.83 14.95 12.63
N ILE A 151 6.43 13.69 12.56
CA ILE A 151 5.14 13.28 12.01
C ILE A 151 4.34 12.52 13.07
N VAL A 152 3.01 12.59 12.96
CA VAL A 152 2.08 11.75 13.72
C VAL A 152 1.50 10.71 12.76
N LYS A 153 1.50 9.44 13.16
CA LYS A 153 0.80 8.36 12.46
C LYS A 153 0.07 7.45 13.46
N MET A 154 -0.79 6.57 12.96
CA MET A 154 -1.50 5.62 13.81
C MET A 154 -0.77 4.29 13.89
N VAL A 155 -0.82 3.69 15.07
CA VAL A 155 -0.38 2.31 15.31
C VAL A 155 -1.11 1.37 14.35
N GLY A 156 -0.36 0.47 13.70
CA GLY A 156 -0.92 -0.45 12.70
C GLY A 156 -1.16 0.16 11.31
N GLY A 157 -0.90 1.46 11.11
CA GLY A 157 -1.00 2.10 9.79
C GLY A 157 0.14 1.72 8.85
N TYR A 158 -0.20 1.31 7.61
CA TYR A 158 0.74 0.94 6.56
C TYR A 158 0.84 2.00 5.46
N HIS A 159 1.98 2.69 5.42
CA HIS A 159 2.24 3.74 4.43
C HIS A 159 3.46 3.44 3.54
N GLY A 160 3.73 2.15 3.30
CA GLY A 160 4.88 1.70 2.53
C GLY A 160 6.11 1.40 3.38
N SER A 161 7.28 1.38 2.73
CA SER A 161 8.54 0.85 3.28
C SER A 161 9.62 1.91 3.52
N TRP A 162 9.23 3.18 3.64
CA TRP A 162 10.16 4.25 3.99
C TRP A 162 10.29 4.35 5.52
N ASP A 163 11.52 4.49 6.01
CA ASP A 163 11.86 4.25 7.42
C ASP A 163 10.95 4.93 8.46
N PRO A 164 10.66 6.25 8.42
CA PRO A 164 9.81 6.87 9.43
C PRO A 164 8.39 6.28 9.45
N VAL A 165 7.82 5.98 8.29
CA VAL A 165 6.45 5.48 8.23
C VAL A 165 6.33 3.98 8.51
N MET A 166 7.45 3.28 8.67
CA MET A 166 7.50 1.88 9.14
C MET A 166 7.41 1.75 10.66
N VAL A 167 7.71 2.80 11.41
CA VAL A 167 7.58 2.82 12.88
C VAL A 167 6.14 2.53 13.28
N GLY A 168 5.92 1.69 14.30
CA GLY A 168 4.59 1.38 14.80
C GLY A 168 3.70 0.51 13.89
N MET A 169 4.24 -0.04 12.79
CA MET A 169 3.49 -0.81 11.80
C MET A 169 2.90 -2.11 12.36
N LYS A 170 3.65 -2.82 13.21
CA LYS A 170 3.28 -4.14 13.74
C LYS A 170 2.71 -4.07 15.16
N GLY A 171 2.46 -2.88 15.67
CA GLY A 171 2.09 -2.63 17.06
C GLY A 171 2.73 -1.33 17.57
N PRO A 172 2.50 -0.95 18.83
CA PRO A 172 2.96 0.32 19.39
C PRO A 172 4.47 0.37 19.65
N ASP A 173 5.17 -0.76 19.49
CA ASP A 173 6.63 -0.80 19.64
C ASP A 173 7.31 -0.11 18.45
N HIS A 174 8.28 0.74 18.77
CA HIS A 174 9.10 1.45 17.80
C HIS A 174 10.24 0.57 17.26
N ASN A 175 10.49 -0.59 17.87
CA ASN A 175 11.55 -1.53 17.51
C ASN A 175 11.16 -2.41 16.30
N THR A 176 11.12 -1.81 15.11
CA THR A 176 11.14 -2.60 13.88
C THR A 176 12.59 -2.95 13.53
N PRO A 177 12.95 -4.25 13.40
CA PRO A 177 14.30 -4.65 13.04
C PRO A 177 14.80 -3.95 11.77
N GLY A 178 16.00 -3.38 11.83
CA GLY A 178 16.62 -2.67 10.71
C GLY A 178 16.34 -1.16 10.68
N LEU A 179 15.43 -0.64 11.50
CA LEU A 179 15.22 0.81 11.64
C LEU A 179 16.18 1.42 12.66
N SER A 180 16.60 2.67 12.42
CA SER A 180 17.38 3.44 13.39
C SER A 180 16.51 3.78 14.61
N PRO A 181 17.00 3.61 15.86
CA PRO A 181 16.26 3.94 17.06
C PRO A 181 15.82 5.42 17.12
N VAL A 182 16.56 6.33 16.50
CA VAL A 182 16.26 7.77 16.48
C VAL A 182 14.94 8.09 15.77
N LEU A 183 14.43 7.17 14.94
CA LEU A 183 13.15 7.36 14.24
C LEU A 183 11.97 7.38 15.20
N ALA A 184 12.12 6.85 16.42
CA ALA A 184 11.11 6.94 17.46
C ALA A 184 10.85 8.39 17.89
N ASP A 185 11.87 9.25 17.83
CA ASP A 185 11.74 10.67 18.19
C ASP A 185 11.13 11.50 17.05
N GLU A 186 11.21 11.01 15.81
CA GLU A 186 10.67 11.68 14.62
C GLU A 186 9.25 11.23 14.26
N THR A 187 8.84 10.03 14.68
CA THR A 187 7.55 9.44 14.34
C THR A 187 6.75 9.15 15.60
N LEU A 188 5.81 10.05 15.89
CA LEU A 188 4.91 9.96 17.02
C LEU A 188 3.73 9.03 16.66
N LEU A 189 3.38 8.14 17.58
CA LEU A 189 2.32 7.16 17.38
C LEU A 189 1.08 7.50 18.21
N THR A 190 -0.08 7.55 17.56
CA THR A 190 -1.39 7.61 18.22
C THR A 190 -2.23 6.37 17.91
N THR A 191 -3.32 6.16 18.65
CA THR A 191 -4.23 5.04 18.43
C THR A 191 -5.26 5.41 17.36
N PHE A 192 -5.46 4.54 16.38
CA PHE A 192 -6.49 4.73 15.34
C PHE A 192 -7.89 4.70 15.97
N ASN A 193 -8.78 5.61 15.56
CA ASN A 193 -10.12 5.81 16.15
C ASN A 193 -10.12 6.17 17.65
N ASP A 194 -9.05 6.80 18.15
CA ASP A 194 -9.01 7.39 19.49
C ASP A 194 -8.74 8.91 19.38
N PRO A 195 -9.80 9.73 19.27
CA PRO A 195 -9.68 11.18 19.14
C PRO A 195 -8.94 11.82 20.33
N GLU A 196 -9.19 11.33 21.55
CA GLU A 196 -8.59 11.90 22.75
C GLU A 196 -7.08 11.63 22.80
N ALA A 197 -6.64 10.43 22.40
CA ALA A 197 -5.21 10.13 22.30
C ALA A 197 -4.52 10.99 21.24
N ALA A 198 -5.18 11.26 20.11
CA ALA A 198 -4.65 12.16 19.10
C ALA A 198 -4.50 13.59 19.63
N VAL A 199 -5.51 14.12 20.32
CA VAL A 199 -5.45 15.46 20.93
C VAL A 199 -4.31 15.55 21.94
N ARG A 200 -4.23 14.61 22.89
CA ARG A 200 -3.17 14.61 23.92
C ARG A 200 -1.77 14.62 23.30
N LEU A 201 -1.52 13.71 22.36
CA LEU A 201 -0.21 13.58 21.70
C LEU A 201 0.17 14.84 20.91
N VAL A 202 -0.78 15.40 20.16
CA VAL A 202 -0.53 16.60 19.36
C VAL A 202 -0.28 17.82 20.25
N SER A 203 -1.03 17.98 21.34
CA SER A 203 -0.83 19.09 22.29
C SER A 203 0.53 19.05 23.01
N GLU A 204 1.09 17.86 23.24
CA GLU A 204 2.44 17.72 23.84
C GLU A 204 3.58 18.11 22.87
N HIS A 205 3.27 18.25 21.58
CA HIS A 205 4.26 18.43 20.50
C HIS A 205 3.86 19.45 19.43
N GLU A 206 2.96 20.39 19.77
CA GLU A 206 2.23 21.26 18.83
C GLU A 206 3.15 21.97 17.80
N ASP A 207 4.27 22.53 18.26
CA ASP A 207 5.20 23.29 17.41
C ASP A 207 6.23 22.43 16.66
N GLU A 208 6.18 21.11 16.82
CA GLU A 208 7.19 20.18 16.31
C GLU A 208 6.64 19.23 15.22
N ILE A 209 5.32 19.25 14.99
CA ILE A 209 4.64 18.37 14.04
C ILE A 209 4.53 19.02 12.66
N ALA A 210 5.12 18.37 11.67
CA ALA A 210 5.01 18.75 10.26
C ALA A 210 3.77 18.16 9.59
N ALA A 211 3.45 16.89 9.91
CA ALA A 211 2.34 16.18 9.28
C ALA A 211 1.64 15.23 10.24
N ILE A 212 0.32 15.11 10.05
CA ILE A 212 -0.50 14.03 10.60
C ILE A 212 -0.88 13.16 9.39
N ILE A 213 -0.38 11.93 9.32
CA ILE A 213 -0.67 11.01 8.21
C ILE A 213 -1.69 9.97 8.64
N VAL A 214 -2.74 9.77 7.82
CA VAL A 214 -3.85 8.86 8.12
C VAL A 214 -4.35 8.12 6.87
N GLU A 215 -4.53 6.79 6.99
CA GLU A 215 -5.35 6.03 6.04
C GLU A 215 -6.83 6.25 6.40
N PRO A 216 -7.74 6.63 5.48
CA PRO A 216 -9.18 6.70 5.77
C PRO A 216 -9.79 5.35 6.22
N MET A 217 -9.12 4.26 5.90
CA MET A 217 -9.42 2.91 6.36
C MET A 217 -8.09 2.15 6.43
N LEU A 218 -7.73 1.61 7.60
CA LEU A 218 -6.52 0.79 7.74
C LEU A 218 -6.63 -0.44 6.84
N GLY A 219 -5.82 -0.50 5.78
CA GLY A 219 -5.87 -1.62 4.84
C GLY A 219 -5.25 -2.88 5.44
N SER A 220 -3.97 -2.81 5.78
CA SER A 220 -3.15 -3.95 6.22
C SER A 220 -3.57 -4.54 7.57
N THR A 221 -4.31 -3.79 8.38
CA THR A 221 -4.73 -4.15 9.74
C THR A 221 -6.18 -4.64 9.79
N GLY A 222 -6.77 -4.97 8.63
CA GLY A 222 -8.06 -5.67 8.56
C GLY A 222 -9.21 -4.86 7.98
N ALA A 223 -8.92 -3.88 7.12
CA ALA A 223 -9.93 -3.01 6.50
C ALA A 223 -10.82 -2.30 7.52
N ILE A 224 -10.20 -1.66 8.52
CA ILE A 224 -10.89 -0.97 9.63
C ILE A 224 -11.15 0.49 9.21
N PRO A 225 -12.40 0.93 9.01
CA PRO A 225 -12.71 2.30 8.62
C PRO A 225 -12.42 3.29 9.76
N ALA A 226 -11.96 4.49 9.41
CA ALA A 226 -11.87 5.57 10.36
C ALA A 226 -13.27 6.06 10.76
N ASP A 227 -13.45 6.36 12.05
CA ASP A 227 -14.64 7.04 12.50
C ASP A 227 -14.64 8.49 12.00
N ARG A 228 -15.81 8.99 11.62
CA ARG A 228 -15.93 10.36 11.12
C ARG A 228 -15.46 11.39 12.15
N GLU A 229 -15.79 11.15 13.43
CA GLU A 229 -15.32 11.99 14.53
C GLU A 229 -13.79 12.03 14.60
N PHE A 230 -13.14 10.87 14.49
CA PHE A 230 -11.68 10.78 14.50
C PHE A 230 -11.05 11.59 13.35
N LEU A 231 -11.54 11.44 12.12
CA LEU A 231 -11.02 12.20 10.98
C LEU A 231 -11.23 13.71 11.12
N LEU A 232 -12.38 14.15 11.65
CA LEU A 232 -12.64 15.57 11.92
C LEU A 232 -11.71 16.11 13.00
N THR A 233 -11.44 15.32 14.05
CA THR A 233 -10.47 15.68 15.09
C THR A 233 -9.07 15.86 14.50
N LEU A 234 -8.60 14.95 13.65
CA LEU A 234 -7.29 15.10 12.99
C LEU A 234 -7.23 16.34 12.07
N ARG A 235 -8.32 16.66 11.39
CA ARG A 235 -8.43 17.87 10.57
C ARG A 235 -8.29 19.13 11.43
N ASN A 236 -9.05 19.22 12.52
CA ASN A 236 -9.00 20.37 13.43
C ASN A 236 -7.60 20.53 14.04
N LEU A 237 -7.00 19.43 14.52
CA LEU A 237 -5.64 19.44 15.06
C LEU A 237 -4.61 19.95 14.03
N ALA A 238 -4.72 19.51 12.78
CA ALA A 238 -3.85 20.02 11.71
C ALA A 238 -4.07 21.53 11.45
N ASP A 239 -5.32 22.01 11.48
CA ASP A 239 -5.62 23.43 11.29
C ASP A 239 -5.12 24.31 12.44
N GLU A 240 -5.28 23.85 13.69
CA GLU A 240 -4.87 24.57 14.91
C GLU A 240 -3.34 24.65 15.03
N THR A 241 -2.66 23.53 14.81
CA THR A 241 -1.19 23.46 14.97
C THR A 241 -0.42 23.97 13.74
N GLY A 242 -1.07 24.07 12.58
CA GLY A 242 -0.42 24.35 11.29
C GLY A 242 0.31 23.16 10.67
N ALA A 243 0.14 21.95 11.23
CA ALA A 243 0.61 20.72 10.59
C ALA A 243 -0.21 20.41 9.32
N LEU A 244 0.38 19.66 8.37
CA LEU A 244 -0.37 19.18 7.20
C LEU A 244 -1.07 17.85 7.50
N LEU A 245 -2.38 17.79 7.26
CA LEU A 245 -3.10 16.51 7.22
C LEU A 245 -2.82 15.80 5.88
N VAL A 246 -2.28 14.58 5.95
CA VAL A 246 -1.98 13.74 4.78
C VAL A 246 -2.89 12.52 4.80
N PHE A 247 -3.85 12.47 3.87
CA PHE A 247 -4.62 11.26 3.62
C PHE A 247 -3.82 10.30 2.73
N ASP A 248 -3.49 9.13 3.27
CA ASP A 248 -2.95 8.02 2.51
C ASP A 248 -4.10 7.23 1.86
N GLU A 249 -4.37 7.55 0.60
CA GLU A 249 -5.41 6.93 -0.19
C GLU A 249 -4.88 5.90 -1.20
N ILE A 250 -3.68 5.33 -0.99
CA ILE A 250 -3.10 4.32 -1.90
C ILE A 250 -4.09 3.17 -2.17
N GLN A 251 -4.82 2.74 -1.14
CA GLN A 251 -5.90 1.75 -1.27
C GLN A 251 -7.29 2.38 -1.32
N THR A 252 -7.57 3.37 -0.46
CA THR A 252 -8.94 3.88 -0.24
C THR A 252 -9.46 4.76 -1.36
N PHE A 253 -8.59 5.26 -2.25
CA PHE A 253 -9.00 6.09 -3.37
C PHE A 253 -10.08 5.41 -4.23
N ARG A 254 -10.06 4.09 -4.31
CA ARG A 254 -11.02 3.30 -5.10
C ARG A 254 -12.42 3.21 -4.50
N LEU A 255 -12.62 3.60 -3.24
CA LEU A 255 -13.89 3.38 -2.53
C LEU A 255 -15.01 4.30 -3.04
N ASN A 256 -14.67 5.41 -3.69
CA ASN A 256 -15.62 6.36 -4.27
C ASN A 256 -14.97 7.06 -5.48
N PRO A 257 -15.73 7.55 -6.48
CA PRO A 257 -15.20 8.37 -7.57
C PRO A 257 -14.22 9.49 -7.17
N GLY A 258 -14.36 10.09 -5.98
CA GLY A 258 -13.50 11.15 -5.46
C GLY A 258 -12.48 10.76 -4.39
N GLY A 259 -12.38 9.47 -4.04
CA GLY A 259 -11.63 9.01 -2.85
C GLY A 259 -12.49 8.95 -1.59
N ALA A 260 -11.90 8.51 -0.48
CA ALA A 260 -12.58 8.27 0.78
C ALA A 260 -12.57 9.45 1.76
N GLN A 261 -11.78 10.50 1.46
CA GLN A 261 -11.69 11.72 2.27
C GLN A 261 -12.96 12.59 2.29
#